data_AF-A0A954QQC4-F1
#
_entry.id   AF-A0A954QQC4-F1
#
_cell.length_a   1.000
_cell.length_b   1.000
_cell.length_c   1.000
_cell.angle_alpha   90.00
_cell.angle_beta   90.00
_cell.angle_gamma   90.00
#
_symmetry.space_group_name_H-M   'P 1'
#
loop_
_entity.id
_entity.type
_entity.pdbx_description
1 polymer ?
#
loop_
_entity_poly.entity_id
_entity_poly.type
_entity_poly.pdbx_seq_one_letter_code
_entity_poly.pdbx_strand_id
1 'polypeptide(L)'
;MSESPEPRRRQLPYDRPNDRWICGDADRGHACPFGPTLHGICSRQADCQPLRKDGRWVCGRAVCFGGPCADGPNANGECGGPVRNCTPRARMRWSRSRTILAAVGLTLGLLIVCLTVARRETTISPGPLSSNHATLLDGHGQGQRCSACHASATGGPSHWFASLIRTTPTPVPAQSQLCLDCHQEQFSEFALHAHGVSPLTLTALQMPADTETTEVSLTSDGNMFQTRSHEGSHERQLACSTCHHEHQGDQLKSFRLTNDQCASCHQQPFATFP
;
A
#
# COMPACT_ATOMS: atom_id res chain seq x y z
N MET A 1 -46.90 55.11 -22.19
CA MET A 1 -45.59 55.10 -21.48
C MET A 1 -44.90 53.81 -21.88
N SER A 2 -43.89 53.90 -22.73
CA SER A 2 -43.19 52.74 -23.32
C SER A 2 -42.33 52.06 -22.26
N GLU A 3 -42.54 50.76 -22.04
CA GLU A 3 -41.67 49.92 -21.24
C GLU A 3 -40.27 49.85 -21.87
N SER A 4 -39.27 50.16 -21.05
CA SER A 4 -37.86 50.04 -21.40
C SER A 4 -37.45 48.57 -21.41
N PRO A 5 -36.78 48.05 -22.46
CA PRO A 5 -36.43 46.64 -22.52
C PRO A 5 -35.37 46.30 -21.46
N GLU A 6 -35.71 45.33 -20.62
CA GLU A 6 -34.89 44.76 -19.56
C GLU A 6 -33.48 44.39 -20.06
N PRO A 7 -32.39 44.76 -19.36
CA PRO A 7 -31.04 44.43 -19.79
C PRO A 7 -30.84 42.91 -19.76
N ARG A 8 -30.66 42.33 -20.95
CA ARG A 8 -30.39 40.91 -21.18
C ARG A 8 -29.30 40.43 -20.22
N ARG A 9 -29.68 39.54 -19.30
CA ARG A 9 -28.80 38.91 -18.29
C ARG A 9 -27.42 38.60 -18.87
N ARG A 10 -26.39 39.18 -18.26
CA ARG A 10 -24.97 38.95 -18.54
C ARG A 10 -24.66 37.48 -18.25
N GLN A 11 -24.80 36.59 -19.23
CA GLN A 11 -24.38 35.20 -19.10
C GLN A 11 -22.86 35.21 -18.96
N LEU A 12 -22.37 34.93 -17.75
CA LEU A 12 -20.96 34.66 -17.53
C LEU A 12 -20.54 33.52 -18.49
N PRO A 13 -19.39 33.61 -19.16
CA PRO A 13 -18.89 32.51 -19.97
C PRO A 13 -18.87 31.24 -19.12
N TYR A 14 -19.55 30.19 -19.58
CA TYR A 14 -19.54 28.90 -18.90
C TYR A 14 -18.09 28.42 -18.77
N ASP A 15 -17.59 28.32 -17.53
CA ASP A 15 -16.24 27.81 -17.28
C ASP A 15 -16.19 26.32 -17.62
N ARG A 16 -15.23 25.94 -18.45
CA ARG A 16 -14.97 24.55 -18.87
C ARG A 16 -13.66 24.05 -18.26
N PRO A 17 -13.63 23.79 -16.94
CA PRO A 17 -12.38 23.51 -16.21
C PRO A 17 -11.69 22.21 -16.62
N ASN A 18 -12.45 21.28 -17.22
CA ASN A 18 -11.97 19.97 -17.67
C ASN A 18 -11.55 19.93 -19.15
N ASP A 19 -11.68 21.03 -19.89
CA ASP A 19 -11.29 21.06 -21.30
C ASP A 19 -9.76 20.98 -21.45
N ARG A 20 -9.30 20.09 -22.33
CA ARG A 20 -7.88 19.92 -22.65
C ARG A 20 -7.27 21.17 -23.29
N TRP A 21 -8.08 21.93 -24.03
CA TRP A 21 -7.67 23.11 -24.78
C TRP A 21 -8.40 24.34 -24.25
N ILE A 22 -7.70 25.47 -24.24
CA ILE A 22 -8.29 26.78 -23.94
C ILE A 22 -8.02 27.73 -25.09
N CYS A 23 -8.90 28.71 -25.25
CA CYS A 23 -8.71 29.82 -26.18
C CYS A 23 -7.36 30.49 -25.91
N GLY A 24 -6.58 30.76 -26.95
CA GLY A 24 -5.29 31.43 -26.85
C GLY A 24 -5.40 32.84 -26.28
N ASP A 25 -6.53 33.52 -26.50
CA ASP A 25 -6.81 34.87 -25.99
C ASP A 25 -7.53 34.88 -24.62
N ALA A 26 -7.67 33.72 -23.96
CA ALA A 26 -8.34 33.63 -22.67
C ALA A 26 -7.67 34.49 -21.59
N ASP A 27 -6.34 34.52 -21.55
CA ASP A 27 -5.57 35.29 -20.54
C ASP A 27 -5.68 36.80 -20.77
N ARG A 28 -6.06 37.22 -21.98
CA ARG A 28 -6.31 38.63 -22.34
C ARG A 28 -7.73 39.07 -22.04
N GLY A 29 -8.58 38.21 -21.46
CA GLY A 29 -9.99 38.48 -21.21
C GLY A 29 -10.88 38.47 -22.47
N HIS A 30 -10.34 38.07 -23.62
CA HIS A 30 -11.04 38.03 -24.91
C HIS A 30 -11.33 36.59 -25.35
N ALA A 31 -11.64 35.71 -24.39
CA ALA A 31 -11.96 34.32 -24.68
C ALA A 31 -13.18 34.21 -25.60
N CYS A 32 -13.08 33.39 -26.64
CA CYS A 32 -14.24 33.12 -27.49
C CYS A 32 -15.33 32.40 -26.69
N PRO A 33 -16.62 32.78 -26.85
CA PRO A 33 -17.72 32.20 -26.08
C PRO A 33 -17.95 30.71 -26.39
N PHE A 34 -17.57 30.26 -27.59
CA PHE A 34 -17.70 28.87 -28.01
C PHE A 34 -16.52 27.99 -27.56
N GLY A 35 -15.34 28.59 -27.34
CA GLY A 35 -14.10 27.88 -27.02
C GLY A 35 -13.58 26.97 -28.15
N PRO A 36 -12.38 26.40 -27.99
CA PRO A 36 -11.87 25.39 -28.91
C PRO A 36 -12.61 24.06 -28.78
N THR A 37 -12.58 23.26 -29.84
CA THR A 37 -13.05 21.87 -29.82
C THR A 37 -12.12 20.96 -29.00
N LEU A 38 -12.57 19.73 -28.71
CA LEU A 38 -11.77 18.70 -28.02
C LEU A 38 -10.43 18.39 -28.71
N HIS A 39 -10.33 18.63 -30.01
CA HIS A 39 -9.13 18.42 -30.82
C HIS A 39 -8.22 19.65 -30.90
N GLY A 40 -8.55 20.76 -30.22
CA GLY A 40 -7.75 21.97 -30.23
C GLY A 40 -7.93 22.80 -31.50
N ILE A 41 -9.06 22.65 -32.19
CA ILE A 41 -9.42 23.47 -33.34
C ILE A 41 -10.35 24.59 -32.86
N CYS A 42 -9.97 25.84 -33.12
CA CYS A 42 -10.89 26.97 -32.96
C CYS A 42 -11.86 26.96 -34.14
N SER A 43 -13.16 26.94 -33.88
CA SER A 43 -14.14 27.21 -34.92
C SER A 43 -13.88 28.63 -35.42
N ARG A 44 -13.31 28.77 -36.62
CA ARG A 44 -13.05 30.04 -37.30
C ARG A 44 -14.39 30.69 -37.61
N GLN A 45 -14.99 31.35 -36.62
CA GLN A 45 -16.28 32.01 -36.73
C GLN A 45 -16.07 33.51 -36.87
N ALA A 46 -16.89 34.14 -37.71
CA ALA A 46 -16.93 35.59 -37.81
C ALA A 46 -17.37 36.18 -36.46
N ASP A 47 -16.74 37.28 -36.03
CA ASP A 47 -17.05 37.95 -34.76
C ASP A 47 -18.52 38.40 -34.67
N CYS A 48 -19.20 38.58 -35.81
CA CYS A 48 -20.65 38.85 -35.87
C CYS A 48 -21.37 37.74 -36.62
N GLN A 49 -22.33 37.09 -35.95
CA GLN A 49 -23.35 36.27 -36.58
C GLN A 49 -24.67 37.06 -36.58
N PRO A 50 -25.14 37.58 -37.72
CA PRO A 50 -26.37 38.33 -37.76
C PRO A 50 -27.57 37.41 -37.54
N LEU A 51 -28.50 37.90 -36.73
CA LEU A 51 -29.72 37.20 -36.34
C LEU A 51 -30.89 37.93 -37.00
N ARG A 52 -31.82 37.16 -37.57
CA ARG A 52 -33.05 37.74 -38.13
C ARG A 52 -34.08 37.87 -37.01
N LYS A 53 -34.43 39.10 -36.67
CA LYS A 53 -35.43 39.43 -35.65
C LYS A 53 -36.47 40.36 -36.25
N ASP A 54 -37.74 39.99 -36.17
CA ASP A 54 -38.88 40.79 -36.64
C ASP A 54 -38.71 41.28 -38.10
N GLY A 55 -38.19 40.40 -38.97
CA GLY A 55 -37.95 40.70 -40.38
C GLY A 55 -36.67 41.50 -40.69
N ARG A 56 -35.96 42.00 -39.68
CA ARG A 56 -34.71 42.78 -39.83
C ARG A 56 -33.48 41.97 -39.38
N TRP A 57 -32.36 42.18 -40.06
CA TRP A 57 -31.06 41.67 -39.62
C TRP A 57 -30.49 42.52 -38.48
N VAL A 58 -30.10 41.88 -37.39
CA VAL A 58 -29.46 42.50 -36.23
C VAL A 58 -28.11 41.83 -36.01
N CYS A 59 -27.04 42.59 -35.79
CA CYS A 59 -25.73 41.99 -35.52
C CYS A 59 -25.77 41.25 -34.18
N GLY A 60 -25.44 39.96 -34.19
CA GLY A 60 -25.28 39.14 -32.99
C GLY A 60 -23.85 39.13 -32.43
N ARG A 61 -23.01 40.12 -32.75
CA ARG A 61 -21.66 40.23 -32.15
C ARG A 61 -21.81 40.35 -30.64
N ALA A 62 -21.18 39.42 -29.91
CA ALA A 62 -21.25 39.38 -28.47
C ALA A 62 -20.59 40.62 -27.84
N VAL A 63 -21.07 41.03 -26.67
CA VAL A 63 -20.53 42.21 -25.95
C VAL A 63 -19.05 42.04 -25.58
N CYS A 64 -18.61 40.80 -25.29
CA CYS A 64 -17.20 40.49 -25.05
C CYS A 64 -16.28 40.74 -26.27
N PHE A 65 -16.85 40.99 -27.45
CA PHE A 65 -16.13 41.36 -28.67
C PHE A 65 -16.32 42.83 -29.07
N GLY A 66 -16.70 43.69 -28.12
CA GLY A 66 -16.89 45.13 -28.36
C GLY A 66 -18.31 45.54 -28.75
N GLY A 67 -19.30 44.63 -28.65
CA GLY A 67 -20.71 44.94 -28.95
C GLY A 67 -21.03 44.95 -30.44
N PRO A 68 -22.20 45.47 -30.88
CA PRO A 68 -22.61 45.44 -32.28
C PRO A 68 -21.61 46.10 -33.25
N CYS A 69 -21.48 45.58 -34.48
CA CYS A 69 -20.70 46.22 -35.55
C CYS A 69 -21.18 47.67 -35.77
N ALA A 70 -20.27 48.64 -35.98
CA ALA A 70 -20.64 50.02 -36.29
C ALA A 70 -21.51 50.11 -37.57
N ASP A 71 -21.16 49.35 -38.59
CA ASP A 71 -21.89 49.32 -39.87
C ASP A 71 -23.11 48.37 -39.86
N GLY A 72 -23.23 47.52 -38.84
CA GLY A 72 -24.28 46.50 -38.75
C GLY A 72 -24.24 45.45 -39.89
N PRO A 73 -25.24 44.55 -39.96
CA PRO A 73 -25.38 43.62 -41.08
C PRO A 73 -26.05 44.28 -42.29
N ASN A 74 -25.61 43.91 -43.49
CA ASN A 74 -26.23 44.34 -44.75
C ASN A 74 -27.61 43.68 -44.97
N ALA A 75 -28.33 44.09 -46.03
CA ALA A 75 -29.64 43.54 -46.39
C ALA A 75 -29.63 42.01 -46.62
N ASN A 76 -28.47 41.46 -46.99
CA ASN A 76 -28.27 40.03 -47.23
C ASN A 76 -27.92 39.25 -45.95
N GLY A 77 -27.77 39.91 -44.80
CA GLY A 77 -27.43 39.26 -43.54
C GLY A 77 -25.94 38.95 -43.41
N GLU A 78 -25.06 39.81 -43.91
CA GLU A 78 -23.61 39.73 -43.70
C GLU A 78 -23.14 40.96 -42.90
N CYS A 79 -22.39 40.77 -41.80
CA CYS A 79 -21.62 41.88 -41.19
C CYS A 79 -20.17 41.80 -41.66
N GLY A 80 -19.58 42.94 -42.05
CA GLY A 80 -18.17 43.08 -42.46
C GLY A 80 -17.14 42.99 -41.32
N GLY A 81 -17.46 42.28 -40.24
CA GLY A 81 -16.55 42.12 -39.11
C GLY A 81 -15.35 41.22 -39.44
N PRO A 82 -14.16 41.48 -38.87
CA PRO A 82 -13.01 40.60 -39.07
C PRO A 82 -13.30 39.20 -38.52
N VAL A 83 -12.82 38.18 -39.23
CA VAL A 83 -12.82 36.79 -38.75
C VAL A 83 -11.63 36.61 -37.82
N ARG A 84 -11.87 36.25 -36.55
CA ARG A 84 -10.78 35.97 -35.62
C ARG A 84 -10.19 34.59 -35.85
N ASN A 85 -8.89 34.56 -36.04
CA ASN A 85 -8.08 33.36 -35.96
C ASN A 85 -7.48 33.28 -34.56
N CYS A 86 -8.01 32.41 -33.71
CA CYS A 86 -7.39 32.10 -32.42
C CYS A 86 -6.64 30.78 -32.53
N THR A 87 -5.44 30.69 -31.95
CA THR A 87 -4.67 29.44 -31.80
C THR A 87 -4.94 28.86 -30.41
N PRO A 88 -5.67 27.75 -30.29
CA PRO A 88 -5.91 27.11 -29.00
C PRO A 88 -4.60 26.62 -28.38
N ARG A 89 -4.48 26.78 -27.06
CA ARG A 89 -3.33 26.27 -26.30
C ARG A 89 -3.75 25.15 -25.37
N ALA A 90 -2.90 24.15 -25.20
CA ALA A 90 -3.16 23.06 -24.27
C ALA A 90 -3.13 23.58 -22.83
N ARG A 91 -4.07 23.14 -21.99
CA ARG A 91 -4.04 23.46 -20.56
C ARG A 91 -2.84 22.80 -19.89
N MET A 92 -2.11 23.58 -19.09
CA MET A 92 -0.98 23.11 -18.29
C MET A 92 -1.32 21.93 -17.35
N ARG A 93 -2.57 21.84 -16.89
CA ARG A 93 -3.04 20.71 -16.05
C ARG A 93 -2.92 19.36 -16.76
N TRP A 94 -3.23 19.31 -18.06
CA TRP A 94 -3.23 18.06 -18.82
C TRP A 94 -1.81 17.61 -19.18
N SER A 95 -0.90 18.54 -19.48
CA SER A 95 0.52 18.22 -19.65
C SER A 95 1.14 17.74 -18.34
N ARG A 96 0.85 18.40 -17.21
CA ARG A 96 1.30 17.98 -15.87
C ARG A 96 0.75 16.61 -15.46
N SER A 97 -0.51 16.32 -15.75
CA SER A 97 -1.11 15.01 -15.46
C SER A 97 -0.39 13.88 -16.21
N ARG A 98 -0.03 14.09 -17.49
CA ARG A 98 0.74 13.12 -18.28
C ARG A 98 2.15 12.92 -17.76
N THR A 99 2.85 13.99 -17.38
CA THR A 99 4.20 13.87 -16.79
C THR A 99 4.17 13.17 -15.45
N ILE A 100 3.16 13.43 -14.61
CA ILE A 100 2.98 12.75 -13.32
C ILE A 100 2.70 11.26 -13.55
N LEU A 101 1.76 10.93 -14.45
CA LEU A 101 1.44 9.53 -14.75
C LEU A 101 2.66 8.77 -15.29
N ALA A 102 3.42 9.39 -16.19
CA ALA A 102 4.65 8.81 -16.73
C ALA A 102 5.72 8.62 -15.64
N ALA A 103 5.90 9.59 -14.75
CA ALA A 103 6.83 9.48 -13.63
C ALA A 103 6.42 8.34 -12.67
N VAL A 104 5.13 8.23 -12.32
CA VAL A 104 4.60 7.13 -11.49
C VAL A 104 4.79 5.77 -12.18
N GLY A 105 4.53 5.69 -13.48
CA GLY A 105 4.76 4.47 -14.25
C GLY A 105 6.23 4.06 -14.28
N LEU A 106 7.14 5.03 -14.46
CA LEU A 106 8.59 4.79 -14.45
C LEU A 106 9.07 4.33 -13.07
N THR A 107 8.65 4.99 -11.99
CA THR A 107 9.05 4.59 -10.64
C THR A 107 8.53 3.21 -10.28
N LEU A 108 7.28 2.88 -10.61
CA LEU A 108 6.71 1.55 -10.41
C LEU A 108 7.45 0.49 -11.26
N GLY A 109 7.75 0.81 -12.52
CA GLY A 109 8.52 -0.06 -13.40
C GLY A 109 9.92 -0.34 -12.86
N LEU A 110 10.63 0.70 -12.41
CA LEU A 110 11.95 0.57 -11.79
C LEU A 110 11.89 -0.28 -10.51
N LEU A 111 10.87 -0.07 -9.66
CA LEU A 111 10.66 -0.88 -8.45
C LEU A 111 10.47 -2.36 -8.82
N ILE A 112 9.63 -2.67 -9.81
CA ILE A 112 9.40 -4.05 -10.27
C ILE A 112 10.70 -4.66 -10.80
N VAL A 113 11.47 -3.92 -11.59
CA VAL A 113 12.78 -4.40 -12.08
C VAL A 113 13.74 -4.68 -10.92
N CYS A 114 13.86 -3.77 -9.96
CA CYS A 114 14.69 -3.99 -8.77
C CYS A 114 14.26 -5.22 -7.97
N LEU A 115 12.95 -5.48 -7.85
CA LEU A 115 12.40 -6.62 -7.12
C LEU A 115 12.51 -7.95 -7.89
N THR A 116 12.63 -7.92 -9.22
CA THR A 116 12.67 -9.11 -10.08
C THR A 116 14.06 -9.50 -10.55
N VAL A 117 15.03 -8.57 -10.54
CA VAL A 117 16.42 -8.86 -10.89
C VAL A 117 17.04 -9.83 -9.87
N ALA A 118 17.84 -10.77 -10.38
CA ALA A 118 18.41 -11.94 -9.71
C ALA A 118 19.24 -11.69 -8.42
N ARG A 119 19.39 -10.42 -7.99
CA ARG A 119 20.06 -10.04 -6.74
C ARG A 119 19.12 -9.78 -5.56
N ARG A 120 17.79 -9.96 -5.72
CA ARG A 120 16.78 -9.77 -4.66
C ARG A 120 17.18 -10.40 -3.32
N GLU A 121 17.76 -11.61 -3.36
CA GLU A 121 18.09 -12.40 -2.17
C GLU A 121 19.22 -11.76 -1.34
N THR A 122 20.14 -11.04 -1.99
CA THR A 122 21.26 -10.37 -1.30
C THR A 122 20.88 -9.00 -0.75
N THR A 123 19.87 -8.35 -1.31
CA THR A 123 19.47 -6.99 -0.92
C THR A 123 18.37 -6.99 0.14
N ILE A 124 17.58 -8.07 0.24
CA ILE A 124 16.45 -8.22 1.18
C ILE A 124 16.80 -9.18 2.33
N SER A 125 18.00 -9.76 2.34
CA SER A 125 18.44 -10.65 3.43
C SER A 125 18.45 -9.90 4.78
N PRO A 126 17.83 -10.44 5.85
CA PRO A 126 17.86 -9.85 7.19
C PRO A 126 19.25 -9.83 7.84
N GLY A 127 20.24 -10.43 7.18
CA GLY A 127 21.59 -10.63 7.69
C GLY A 127 22.05 -12.07 7.52
N PRO A 128 23.33 -12.37 7.81
CA PRO A 128 23.88 -13.72 7.75
C PRO A 128 23.15 -14.68 8.70
N LEU A 129 23.11 -15.96 8.32
CA LEU A 129 22.62 -17.05 9.18
C LEU A 129 23.69 -17.44 10.23
N SER A 130 23.28 -18.23 11.22
CA SER A 130 24.20 -18.88 12.15
C SER A 130 25.14 -19.83 11.41
N SER A 131 26.31 -20.10 11.99
CA SER A 131 27.33 -20.96 11.37
C SER A 131 26.83 -22.36 10.99
N ASN A 132 25.83 -22.89 11.70
CA ASN A 132 25.26 -24.22 11.43
C ASN A 132 24.45 -24.27 10.13
N HIS A 133 23.84 -23.15 9.74
CA HIS A 133 23.04 -23.04 8.51
C HIS A 133 23.63 -22.06 7.48
N ALA A 134 24.79 -21.45 7.74
CA ALA A 134 25.44 -20.48 6.85
C ALA A 134 25.55 -20.99 5.41
N THR A 135 25.88 -22.27 5.23
CA THR A 135 26.04 -22.91 3.93
C THR A 135 24.74 -22.98 3.11
N LEU A 136 23.56 -22.90 3.74
CA LEU A 136 22.28 -22.82 3.03
C LEU A 136 22.18 -21.54 2.19
N LEU A 137 22.86 -20.48 2.61
CA LEU A 137 23.02 -19.24 1.85
C LEU A 137 24.27 -19.21 0.96
N ASP A 138 25.00 -20.32 0.80
CA ASP A 138 26.16 -20.40 -0.10
C ASP A 138 25.83 -21.18 -1.39
N GLY A 139 24.72 -21.93 -1.43
CA GLY A 139 24.33 -22.73 -2.58
C GLY A 139 24.19 -21.94 -3.89
N HIS A 140 24.86 -22.41 -4.95
CA HIS A 140 24.76 -21.98 -6.36
C HIS A 140 23.48 -22.50 -7.05
N GLY A 141 22.32 -22.40 -6.38
CA GLY A 141 21.03 -22.88 -6.87
C GLY A 141 20.03 -21.74 -6.97
N GLN A 142 19.49 -21.51 -8.17
CA GLN A 142 18.63 -20.39 -8.51
C GLN A 142 17.36 -20.35 -7.64
N GLY A 143 17.25 -19.33 -6.79
CA GLY A 143 15.96 -18.74 -6.38
C GLY A 143 15.19 -19.34 -5.21
N GLN A 144 15.75 -20.29 -4.45
CA GLN A 144 15.03 -21.01 -3.37
C GLN A 144 15.78 -21.01 -2.01
N ARG A 145 16.63 -20.00 -1.75
CA ARG A 145 17.44 -19.93 -0.53
C ARG A 145 16.62 -19.64 0.72
N CYS A 146 15.77 -18.61 0.65
CA CYS A 146 14.91 -18.24 1.77
C CYS A 146 13.83 -19.30 2.01
N SER A 147 13.39 -20.01 0.97
CA SER A 147 12.36 -21.05 1.07
C SER A 147 12.80 -22.31 1.79
N ALA A 148 14.11 -22.50 2.01
CA ALA A 148 14.61 -23.57 2.86
C ALA A 148 14.09 -23.45 4.29
N CYS A 149 13.90 -22.22 4.78
CA CYS A 149 13.40 -21.97 6.13
C CYS A 149 12.04 -21.25 6.14
N HIS A 150 11.67 -20.48 5.11
CA HIS A 150 10.43 -19.71 5.06
C HIS A 150 9.41 -20.35 4.11
N ALA A 151 8.35 -20.93 4.67
CA ALA A 151 7.25 -21.50 3.89
C ALA A 151 6.61 -20.47 2.94
N SER A 152 6.58 -19.19 3.31
CA SER A 152 6.07 -18.10 2.46
C SER A 152 6.93 -17.83 1.23
N ALA A 153 8.21 -18.18 1.26
CA ALA A 153 9.17 -17.97 0.18
C ALA A 153 9.18 -19.12 -0.86
N THR A 154 8.46 -20.21 -0.61
CA THR A 154 8.31 -21.33 -1.56
C THR A 154 7.44 -20.95 -2.77
N GLY A 155 6.50 -20.01 -2.59
CA GLY A 155 5.65 -19.50 -3.65
C GLY A 155 6.25 -18.29 -4.36
N GLY A 156 5.88 -18.09 -5.63
CA GLY A 156 6.24 -16.89 -6.38
C GLY A 156 5.71 -15.59 -5.75
N PRO A 157 5.94 -14.43 -6.37
CA PRO A 157 5.60 -13.12 -5.79
C PRO A 157 4.15 -12.99 -5.29
N SER A 158 3.19 -13.64 -5.96
CA SER A 158 1.78 -13.66 -5.57
C SER A 158 1.52 -14.30 -4.20
N HIS A 159 2.28 -15.33 -3.83
CA HIS A 159 2.13 -16.01 -2.54
C HIS A 159 2.71 -15.16 -1.40
N TRP A 160 3.83 -14.46 -1.66
CA TRP A 160 4.38 -13.47 -0.73
C TRP A 160 3.39 -12.32 -0.48
N PHE A 161 2.80 -11.75 -1.53
CA PHE A 161 1.75 -10.73 -1.40
C PHE A 161 0.50 -11.25 -0.66
N ALA A 162 0.08 -12.50 -0.94
CA ALA A 162 -1.03 -13.11 -0.22
C ALA A 162 -0.75 -13.29 1.28
N SER A 163 0.52 -13.53 1.65
CA SER A 163 0.94 -13.61 3.06
C SER A 163 0.89 -12.26 3.80
N LEU A 164 1.05 -11.13 3.08
CA LEU A 164 0.89 -9.79 3.66
C LEU A 164 -0.57 -9.42 3.92
N ILE A 165 -1.50 -9.92 3.08
CA ILE A 165 -2.93 -9.63 3.20
C ILE A 165 -3.59 -10.57 4.22
N ARG A 166 -3.07 -11.78 4.40
CA ARG A 166 -3.51 -12.68 5.46
C ARG A 166 -2.85 -12.26 6.78
N THR A 167 -3.59 -11.52 7.60
CA THR A 167 -3.20 -11.15 8.97
C THR A 167 -3.15 -12.34 9.94
N THR A 168 -3.54 -13.53 9.50
CA THR A 168 -3.41 -14.76 10.26
C THR A 168 -1.97 -15.27 10.14
N PRO A 169 -1.19 -15.34 11.24
CA PRO A 169 0.11 -15.98 11.22
C PRO A 169 -0.03 -17.37 10.60
N THR A 170 0.91 -17.75 9.73
CA THR A 170 1.01 -19.13 9.27
C THR A 170 0.96 -20.03 10.49
N PRO A 171 0.06 -21.04 10.54
CA PRO A 171 -0.09 -21.86 11.72
C PRO A 171 1.28 -22.44 12.10
N VAL A 172 1.51 -22.57 13.41
CA VAL A 172 2.79 -22.98 14.03
C VAL A 172 3.43 -24.27 13.47
N PRO A 173 2.75 -25.20 12.77
CA PRO A 173 3.51 -26.24 12.08
C PRO A 173 4.20 -25.76 10.80
N ALA A 174 3.69 -24.76 10.06
CA ALA A 174 4.11 -24.58 8.67
C ALA A 174 5.60 -24.24 8.47
N GLN A 175 6.20 -23.42 9.33
CA GLN A 175 7.62 -23.07 9.25
C GLN A 175 8.50 -24.05 10.04
N SER A 176 8.06 -24.47 11.23
CA SER A 176 8.78 -25.43 12.06
C SER A 176 8.94 -26.79 11.39
N GLN A 177 8.01 -27.18 10.52
CA GLN A 177 8.13 -28.40 9.71
C GLN A 177 9.33 -28.36 8.77
N LEU A 178 9.69 -27.20 8.20
CA LEU A 178 10.90 -27.09 7.36
C LEU A 178 12.19 -27.34 8.17
N CYS A 179 12.17 -27.02 9.47
CA CYS A 179 13.25 -27.40 10.37
C CYS A 179 13.26 -28.92 10.58
N LEU A 180 12.09 -29.51 10.84
CA LEU A 180 11.92 -30.94 11.08
C LEU A 180 12.21 -31.79 9.84
N ASP A 181 12.04 -31.29 8.62
CA ASP A 181 12.39 -32.01 7.38
C ASP A 181 13.86 -32.47 7.38
N CYS A 182 14.76 -31.71 8.02
CA CYS A 182 16.16 -32.10 8.23
C CYS A 182 16.41 -32.64 9.66
N HIS A 183 15.67 -32.15 10.65
CA HIS A 183 15.92 -32.44 12.06
C HIS A 183 15.09 -33.57 12.68
N GLN A 184 14.23 -34.23 11.90
CA GLN A 184 13.28 -35.23 12.40
C GLN A 184 13.90 -36.32 13.28
N GLU A 185 15.14 -36.74 13.00
CA GLU A 185 15.79 -37.83 13.73
C GLU A 185 16.36 -37.40 15.09
N GLN A 186 16.53 -36.09 15.32
CA GLN A 186 17.06 -35.58 16.59
C GLN A 186 15.97 -35.26 17.61
N PHE A 187 14.70 -35.34 17.23
CA PHE A 187 13.59 -34.98 18.10
C PHE A 187 12.53 -36.09 18.18
N SER A 188 11.79 -36.11 19.28
CA SER A 188 10.61 -36.96 19.44
C SER A 188 9.38 -36.31 18.82
N GLU A 189 8.23 -37.00 18.87
CA GLU A 189 6.92 -36.43 18.53
C GLU A 189 6.55 -35.15 19.32
N PHE A 190 7.25 -34.89 20.43
CA PHE A 190 7.09 -33.69 21.24
C PHE A 190 8.02 -32.54 20.81
N ALA A 191 8.63 -32.57 19.61
CA ALA A 191 9.58 -31.57 19.12
C ALA A 191 9.11 -30.11 19.25
N LEU A 192 7.81 -29.85 19.09
CA LEU A 192 7.23 -28.51 19.20
C LEU A 192 6.76 -28.15 20.62
N HIS A 193 6.96 -29.01 21.62
CA HIS A 193 6.67 -28.67 23.01
C HIS A 193 7.85 -27.90 23.61
N ALA A 194 7.58 -27.00 24.57
CA ALA A 194 8.55 -26.06 25.13
C ALA A 194 9.89 -26.66 25.61
N HIS A 195 9.90 -27.95 25.93
CA HIS A 195 11.10 -28.66 26.38
C HIS A 195 11.31 -30.00 25.63
N GLY A 196 10.64 -30.24 24.50
CA GLY A 196 10.75 -31.49 23.75
C GLY A 196 10.27 -32.74 24.50
N VAL A 197 9.50 -32.56 25.58
CA VAL A 197 8.98 -33.64 26.43
C VAL A 197 7.46 -33.66 26.43
N SER A 198 6.90 -34.83 26.77
CA SER A 198 5.46 -34.97 26.91
C SER A 198 4.92 -34.12 28.07
N PRO A 199 3.69 -33.61 27.96
CA PRO A 199 3.02 -32.92 29.07
C PRO A 199 2.98 -33.77 30.34
N LEU A 200 2.78 -35.09 30.22
CA LEU A 200 2.75 -36.03 31.34
C LEU A 200 4.08 -36.10 32.08
N THR A 201 5.20 -36.18 31.34
CA THR A 201 6.55 -36.15 31.92
C THR A 201 6.79 -34.82 32.64
N LEU A 202 6.30 -33.73 32.06
CA LEU A 202 6.46 -32.41 32.65
C LEU A 202 5.67 -32.27 33.97
N THR A 203 4.43 -32.75 34.00
CA THR A 203 3.62 -32.77 35.23
C THR A 203 4.25 -33.66 36.30
N ALA A 204 4.84 -34.80 35.92
CA ALA A 204 5.55 -35.67 36.86
C ALA A 204 6.79 -34.99 37.48
N LEU A 205 7.48 -34.13 36.72
CA LEU A 205 8.63 -33.34 37.20
C LEU A 205 8.21 -32.09 37.99
N GLN A 206 6.97 -31.61 37.83
CA GLN A 206 6.40 -30.51 38.61
C GLN A 206 5.85 -30.95 39.97
N MET A 207 5.71 -32.25 40.22
CA MET A 207 5.30 -32.73 41.53
C MET A 207 6.41 -32.44 42.55
N PRO A 208 6.11 -31.70 43.63
CA PRO A 208 7.10 -31.42 44.66
C PRO A 208 7.56 -32.73 45.31
N ALA A 209 8.88 -32.88 45.46
CA ALA A 209 9.49 -33.99 46.20
C ALA A 209 9.24 -33.92 47.72
N ASP A 210 8.53 -32.91 48.21
CA ASP A 210 8.19 -32.76 49.63
C ASP A 210 6.68 -32.88 49.83
N THR A 211 6.26 -34.11 50.11
CA THR A 211 5.02 -34.36 50.86
C THR A 211 5.26 -33.90 52.29
N GLU A 212 5.16 -32.61 52.57
CA GLU A 212 4.77 -32.13 53.89
C GLU A 212 3.32 -31.69 53.84
N THR A 213 2.52 -32.42 54.60
CA THR A 213 1.11 -32.24 54.91
C THR A 213 0.72 -30.76 54.99
N THR A 214 0.06 -30.25 53.94
CA THR A 214 -0.60 -28.96 54.00
C THR A 214 -1.88 -29.14 54.83
N GLU A 215 -1.79 -28.84 56.12
CA GLU A 215 -2.98 -28.64 56.95
C GLU A 215 -3.86 -27.57 56.30
N VAL A 216 -5.10 -27.94 56.03
CA VAL A 216 -6.15 -27.04 55.58
C VAL A 216 -6.47 -26.09 56.72
N SER A 217 -5.75 -24.97 56.81
CA SER A 217 -6.15 -23.84 57.65
C SER A 217 -7.29 -23.10 56.98
N LEU A 218 -8.51 -23.42 57.41
CA LEU A 218 -9.72 -22.65 57.16
C LEU A 218 -9.60 -21.31 57.89
N THR A 219 -9.13 -20.27 57.22
CA THR A 219 -9.34 -18.89 57.69
C THR A 219 -10.67 -18.38 57.16
N SER A 220 -11.48 -17.86 58.08
CA SER A 220 -12.88 -17.44 57.91
C SER A 220 -13.04 -16.09 57.21
N ASP A 221 -12.16 -15.75 56.26
CA ASP A 221 -12.30 -14.54 55.46
C ASP A 221 -12.35 -14.95 54.00
N GLY A 222 -13.52 -14.79 53.39
CA GLY A 222 -13.93 -15.29 52.08
C GLY A 222 -13.20 -14.64 50.89
N ASN A 223 -11.87 -14.64 50.90
CA ASN A 223 -11.05 -14.25 49.78
C ASN A 223 -10.29 -15.49 49.29
N MET A 224 -10.89 -16.16 48.32
CA MET A 224 -10.30 -17.28 47.61
C MET A 224 -9.05 -16.78 46.87
N PHE A 225 -7.87 -16.94 47.48
CA PHE A 225 -6.59 -16.80 46.78
C PHE A 225 -6.47 -18.00 45.86
N GLN A 226 -7.04 -17.85 44.67
CA GLN A 226 -6.87 -18.80 43.58
C GLN A 226 -5.42 -18.63 43.09
N THR A 227 -4.53 -19.49 43.56
CA THR A 227 -3.28 -19.76 42.84
C THR A 227 -3.70 -20.23 41.45
N ARG A 228 -3.70 -19.32 40.48
CA ARG A 228 -3.76 -19.70 39.07
C ARG A 228 -2.47 -20.45 38.77
N SER A 229 -2.46 -21.75 38.98
CA SER A 229 -1.64 -22.63 38.16
C SER A 229 -2.01 -22.32 36.71
N HIS A 230 -1.00 -22.06 35.90
CA HIS A 230 -1.14 -21.73 34.49
C HIS A 230 -1.53 -23.00 33.71
N GLU A 231 -2.77 -23.45 33.91
CA GLU A 231 -3.38 -24.67 33.39
C GLU A 231 -3.68 -24.57 31.87
N GLY A 232 -2.70 -24.16 31.05
CA GLY A 232 -2.94 -23.99 29.62
C GLY A 232 -1.73 -23.70 28.72
N SER A 233 -0.50 -23.65 29.24
CA SER A 233 0.68 -23.35 28.41
C SER A 233 1.46 -24.58 27.93
N HIS A 234 1.28 -25.75 28.55
CA HIS A 234 2.13 -26.91 28.29
C HIS A 234 1.69 -27.80 27.11
N GLU A 235 0.44 -27.69 26.66
CA GLU A 235 -0.05 -28.35 25.42
C GLU A 235 0.15 -27.48 24.16
N ARG A 236 0.62 -26.24 24.34
CA ARG A 236 0.79 -25.31 23.22
C ARG A 236 2.07 -25.66 22.45
N GLN A 237 1.90 -26.09 21.20
CA GLN A 237 3.02 -26.19 20.27
C GLN A 237 3.64 -24.80 20.05
N LEU A 238 4.96 -24.75 20.16
CA LEU A 238 5.82 -23.60 19.94
C LEU A 238 6.63 -23.82 18.67
N ALA A 239 6.88 -22.73 17.93
CA ALA A 239 7.74 -22.80 16.77
C ALA A 239 9.20 -22.93 17.22
N CYS A 240 10.03 -23.61 16.44
CA CYS A 240 11.47 -23.68 16.72
C CYS A 240 12.07 -22.26 16.85
N SER A 241 11.57 -21.31 16.07
CA SER A 241 11.98 -19.92 16.06
C SER A 241 11.61 -19.12 17.32
N THR A 242 10.81 -19.67 18.23
CA THR A 242 10.53 -19.06 19.53
C THR A 242 11.79 -19.02 20.40
N CYS A 243 12.63 -20.05 20.27
CA CYS A 243 13.88 -20.17 21.01
C CYS A 243 15.11 -20.03 20.12
N HIS A 244 15.02 -20.46 18.86
CA HIS A 244 16.13 -20.52 17.92
C HIS A 244 16.06 -19.38 16.90
N HIS A 245 16.98 -18.42 17.02
CA HIS A 245 17.08 -17.30 16.10
C HIS A 245 18.23 -17.50 15.12
N GLU A 246 17.91 -17.52 13.82
CA GLU A 246 18.89 -17.86 12.79
C GLU A 246 19.63 -16.63 12.21
N HIS A 247 18.94 -15.49 12.01
CA HIS A 247 19.51 -14.28 11.41
C HIS A 247 20.33 -13.42 12.40
N GLN A 248 21.22 -14.04 13.17
CA GLN A 248 22.14 -13.33 14.08
C GLN A 248 23.60 -13.36 13.61
N GLY A 249 23.89 -14.09 12.51
CA GLY A 249 25.24 -14.24 11.99
C GLY A 249 26.19 -15.02 12.91
N ASP A 250 27.49 -14.80 12.74
CA ASP A 250 28.57 -15.45 13.50
C ASP A 250 28.67 -14.97 14.97
N GLN A 251 27.75 -14.11 15.43
CA GLN A 251 27.73 -13.59 16.80
C GLN A 251 27.30 -14.67 17.83
N LEU A 252 26.71 -15.78 17.38
CA LEU A 252 26.43 -16.96 18.19
C LEU A 252 27.08 -18.19 17.57
N LYS A 253 28.40 -18.32 17.69
CA LYS A 253 29.14 -19.56 17.37
C LYS A 253 28.64 -20.78 18.14
N SER A 254 27.83 -20.58 19.16
CA SER A 254 27.15 -21.64 19.89
C SER A 254 25.65 -21.34 19.99
N PHE A 255 24.85 -22.33 19.63
CA PHE A 255 23.43 -22.50 19.90
C PHE A 255 23.18 -22.61 21.41
N ARG A 256 23.54 -21.56 22.18
CA ARG A 256 23.33 -21.52 23.63
C ARG A 256 22.18 -20.56 23.90
N LEU A 257 21.06 -21.14 24.32
CA LEU A 257 20.00 -20.35 24.94
C LEU A 257 20.59 -19.71 26.21
N THR A 258 20.32 -18.43 26.41
CA THR A 258 20.65 -17.71 27.64
C THR A 258 19.46 -17.76 28.59
N ASN A 259 19.69 -17.63 29.90
CA ASN A 259 18.61 -17.59 30.89
C ASN A 259 17.61 -16.44 30.60
N ASP A 260 18.09 -15.34 30.03
CA ASP A 260 17.26 -14.20 29.62
C ASP A 260 16.24 -14.57 28.54
N GLN A 261 16.55 -15.51 27.65
CA GLN A 261 15.59 -15.96 26.62
C GLN A 261 14.41 -16.71 27.25
N CYS A 262 14.63 -17.42 28.35
CA CYS A 262 13.58 -18.13 29.08
C CYS A 262 12.60 -17.15 29.78
N ALA A 263 13.08 -15.96 30.16
CA ALA A 263 12.25 -14.93 30.78
C ALA A 263 11.15 -14.36 29.86
N SER A 264 11.23 -14.65 28.56
CA SER A 264 10.17 -14.29 27.60
C SER A 264 8.83 -14.97 27.92
N CYS A 265 8.87 -16.18 28.48
CA CYS A 265 7.68 -16.96 28.83
C CYS A 265 7.57 -17.23 30.33
N HIS A 266 8.70 -17.31 31.04
CA HIS A 266 8.73 -17.57 32.48
C HIS A 266 8.92 -16.27 33.27
N GLN A 267 8.02 -16.01 34.22
CA GLN A 267 8.08 -14.81 35.06
C GLN A 267 9.16 -14.88 36.14
N GLN A 268 9.62 -16.09 36.50
CA GLN A 268 10.65 -16.30 37.51
C GLN A 268 12.02 -16.43 36.82
N PRO A 269 13.03 -15.63 37.20
CA PRO A 269 14.36 -15.70 36.62
C PRO A 269 15.08 -16.98 37.04
N PHE A 270 15.81 -17.60 36.11
CA PHE A 270 16.64 -18.77 36.37
C PHE A 270 18.04 -18.34 36.78
N ALA A 271 18.50 -18.73 37.98
CA ALA A 271 19.83 -18.39 38.46
C ALA A 271 20.94 -19.12 37.67
N THR A 272 20.71 -20.37 37.25
CA THR A 272 21.62 -21.20 36.44
C THR A 272 20.88 -22.45 35.94
N PHE A 273 21.16 -22.91 34.72
CA PHE A 273 20.86 -24.29 34.29
C PHE A 273 22.08 -25.19 34.57
N PRO A 274 21.89 -26.46 34.99
CA PRO A 274 22.97 -27.43 35.10
C PRO A 274 23.57 -27.80 33.73
#